data_AF-A0A7W1EQ01-F1
#
_entry.id   AF-A0A7W1EQ01-F1
#
_cell.length_a   1.000
_cell.length_b   1.000
_cell.length_c   1.000
_cell.angle_alpha   90.00
_cell.angle_beta   90.00
_cell.angle_gamma   90.00
#
_symmetry.space_group_name_H-M   'P 1'
#
loop_
_entity.id
_entity.type
_entity.pdbx_description
1 polymer ?
#
loop_
_entity_poly.entity_id
_entity_poly.type
_entity_poly.pdbx_seq_one_letter_code
_entity_poly.pdbx_strand_id
1 'polypeptide(L)'
;MVVLRFAGAMRRTALGFVIAVVPLAACATAPAGGSAASPAPPTAASAPSTSALGAEAWADSVLRTLSLRDKAAQMVWPWVLGDYTAYDDPAYRRVETLVREQHLGGIIISVGSPSEIANKLNALQRVSPIPLLVGADLETGAAFRARGGYFTPNAIDLGGATAFPYQMGIGAARDTSLAYQMGRITALEGRALGIHMAFAPVLDVNNNAANPVIALRSFGENAHLVGTMGAALVRGIQENGMIATGKHFPGHGDTDQNSHLELARVNASRARLDTVELAPFRTAIQAGLRGV
;
A
#
# COMPACT_ATOMS: atom_id res chain seq x y z
N MET A 1 4.59 -22.44 -47.63
CA MET A 1 5.31 -21.46 -48.46
C MET A 1 4.42 -21.11 -49.64
N VAL A 2 3.61 -20.06 -49.51
CA VAL A 2 2.71 -19.57 -50.56
C VAL A 2 3.11 -18.14 -50.84
N VAL A 3 3.63 -17.94 -52.04
CA VAL A 3 4.01 -16.66 -52.64
C VAL A 3 2.81 -16.21 -53.47
N LEU A 4 2.28 -15.02 -53.20
CA LEU A 4 1.43 -14.32 -54.18
C LEU A 4 2.10 -13.00 -54.57
N ARG A 5 2.41 -12.90 -55.86
CA ARG A 5 2.96 -11.73 -56.54
C ARG A 5 1.85 -10.73 -56.89
N PHE A 6 2.23 -9.46 -56.84
CA PHE A 6 1.47 -8.30 -57.29
C PHE A 6 1.39 -8.18 -58.83
N ALA A 7 0.19 -7.85 -59.33
CA ALA A 7 -0.13 -7.10 -60.55
C ALA A 7 -1.64 -6.76 -60.46
N GLY A 8 -2.19 -5.60 -60.82
CA GLY A 8 -1.73 -4.35 -61.37
C GLY A 8 -2.95 -3.41 -61.53
N ALA A 9 -2.68 -2.20 -62.03
CA ALA A 9 -3.60 -1.19 -62.57
C ALA A 9 -4.45 -0.34 -61.59
N MET A 10 -3.93 0.87 -61.37
CA MET A 10 -4.67 2.06 -60.94
C MET A 10 -5.87 2.36 -61.84
N ARG A 11 -7.03 2.64 -61.22
CA ARG A 11 -8.03 3.56 -61.77
C ARG A 11 -8.41 4.57 -60.70
N ARG A 12 -8.25 5.85 -61.06
CA ARG A 12 -8.59 7.01 -60.24
C ARG A 12 -10.10 7.20 -60.26
N THR A 13 -10.74 7.16 -59.10
CA THR A 13 -12.09 7.71 -58.90
C THR A 13 -12.01 8.69 -57.74
N ALA A 14 -12.24 9.96 -58.07
CA ALA A 14 -12.28 11.06 -57.12
C ALA A 14 -13.54 10.93 -56.25
N LEU A 15 -13.37 10.84 -54.94
CA LEU A 15 -14.45 11.00 -53.97
C LEU A 15 -14.18 12.31 -53.21
N GLY A 16 -15.09 13.27 -53.40
CA GLY A 16 -14.99 14.62 -52.85
C GLY A 16 -15.01 14.63 -51.32
N PHE A 17 -14.00 15.28 -50.74
CA PHE A 17 -14.00 15.67 -49.34
C PHE A 17 -14.80 16.96 -49.19
N VAL A 18 -15.92 16.91 -48.47
CA VAL A 18 -16.63 18.12 -48.00
C VAL A 18 -15.93 18.58 -46.72
N ILE A 19 -15.15 19.66 -46.83
CA ILE A 19 -14.60 20.39 -45.69
C ILE A 19 -15.68 21.38 -45.24
N ALA A 20 -16.31 21.12 -44.11
CA ALA A 20 -17.19 22.09 -43.46
C ALA A 20 -16.34 23.13 -42.72
N VAL A 21 -16.25 24.34 -43.29
CA VAL A 21 -15.70 25.53 -42.65
C VAL A 21 -16.81 26.18 -41.83
N VAL A 22 -16.68 26.22 -40.51
CA VAL A 22 -17.55 27.00 -39.63
C VAL A 22 -16.87 28.34 -39.36
N PRO A 23 -17.52 29.49 -39.61
CA PRO A 23 -16.91 30.80 -39.37
C PRO A 23 -16.95 31.17 -37.89
N LEU A 24 -15.82 31.67 -37.39
CA LEU A 24 -15.75 32.43 -36.14
C LEU A 24 -16.53 33.74 -36.30
N ALA A 25 -17.58 33.93 -35.49
CA ALA A 25 -18.19 35.24 -35.25
C ALA A 25 -17.95 35.62 -33.78
N ALA A 26 -17.30 36.75 -33.59
CA ALA A 26 -16.96 37.30 -32.28
C ALA A 26 -17.97 38.36 -31.82
N CYS A 27 -18.22 38.33 -30.50
CA CYS A 27 -18.67 39.39 -29.60
C CYS A 27 -20.09 39.97 -29.72
N ALA A 28 -20.93 39.61 -28.74
CA ALA A 28 -21.82 40.55 -28.07
C ALA A 28 -21.77 40.31 -26.55
N THR A 29 -21.55 41.39 -25.81
CA THR A 29 -21.41 41.50 -24.36
C THR A 29 -22.73 41.27 -23.62
N ALA A 30 -22.71 40.47 -22.55
CA ALA A 30 -23.79 40.34 -21.58
C ALA A 30 -23.25 40.49 -20.14
N PRO A 31 -24.06 40.97 -19.18
CA PRO A 31 -23.59 41.72 -18.03
C PRO A 31 -23.08 40.85 -16.88
N ALA A 32 -22.22 41.46 -16.06
CA ALA A 32 -21.74 40.92 -14.79
C ALA A 32 -22.89 40.74 -13.78
N GLY A 33 -22.95 39.58 -13.14
CA GLY A 33 -23.83 39.34 -11.99
C GLY A 33 -23.90 37.87 -11.58
N GLY A 34 -23.31 37.54 -10.43
CA GLY A 34 -23.55 36.28 -9.72
C GLY A 34 -22.31 35.38 -9.57
N SER A 35 -21.47 35.66 -8.56
CA SER A 35 -20.49 34.69 -8.06
C SER A 35 -21.25 33.54 -7.39
N ALA A 36 -21.40 32.42 -8.10
CA ALA A 36 -21.81 31.16 -7.49
C ALA A 36 -20.59 30.54 -6.83
N ALA A 37 -20.48 30.71 -5.51
CA ALA A 37 -19.46 30.05 -4.71
C ALA A 37 -19.60 28.52 -4.84
N SER A 38 -18.52 27.83 -5.20
CA SER A 38 -18.45 26.37 -5.12
C SER A 38 -18.71 25.93 -3.68
N PRO A 39 -19.53 24.89 -3.44
CA PRO A 39 -19.74 24.37 -2.10
C PRO A 39 -18.42 23.81 -1.58
N ALA A 40 -18.02 24.26 -0.39
CA ALA A 40 -16.84 23.77 0.30
C ALA A 40 -16.94 22.24 0.52
N PRO A 41 -15.83 21.50 0.44
CA PRO A 41 -15.83 20.07 0.76
C PRO A 41 -16.32 19.87 2.21
N PRO A 42 -17.04 18.78 2.51
CA PRO A 42 -17.48 18.50 3.86
C PRO A 42 -16.24 18.40 4.75
N THR A 43 -16.21 19.24 5.78
CA THR A 43 -15.20 19.18 6.85
C THR A 43 -15.23 17.78 7.44
N ALA A 44 -14.18 17.00 7.17
CA ALA A 44 -13.95 15.74 7.85
C ALA A 44 -13.99 16.03 9.35
N ALA A 45 -14.98 15.47 10.05
CA ALA A 45 -15.05 15.55 11.50
C ALA A 45 -13.73 15.03 12.04
N SER A 46 -12.96 15.90 12.69
CA SER A 46 -11.71 15.53 13.34
C SER A 46 -12.03 14.47 14.39
N ALA A 47 -11.54 13.25 14.17
CA ALA A 47 -11.52 12.23 15.21
C ALA A 47 -10.86 12.83 16.46
N PRO A 48 -11.41 12.62 17.67
CA PRO A 48 -10.86 13.22 18.87
C PRO A 48 -9.41 12.81 19.02
N SER A 49 -8.51 13.79 19.08
CA SER A 49 -7.10 13.55 19.36
C SER A 49 -6.97 13.10 20.80
N THR A 50 -6.94 11.79 21.02
CA THR A 50 -6.54 11.23 22.30
C THR A 50 -5.10 11.65 22.57
N SER A 51 -4.87 12.36 23.68
CA SER A 51 -3.51 12.62 24.14
C SER A 51 -2.80 11.28 24.40
N ALA A 52 -1.48 11.21 24.26
CA ALA A 52 -0.73 9.98 24.51
C ALA A 52 -1.04 9.36 25.88
N LEU A 53 -1.18 10.20 26.92
CA LEU A 53 -1.60 9.80 28.27
C LEU A 53 -3.02 9.21 28.29
N GLY A 54 -3.95 9.75 27.49
CA GLY A 54 -5.30 9.19 27.34
C GLY A 54 -5.31 7.86 26.58
N ALA A 55 -4.42 7.69 25.61
CA ALA A 55 -4.27 6.44 24.85
C ALA A 55 -3.71 5.31 25.73
N GLU A 56 -2.69 5.58 26.55
CA GLU A 56 -2.14 4.63 27.52
C GLU A 56 -3.18 4.24 28.57
N ALA A 57 -3.87 5.22 29.16
CA ALA A 57 -4.90 4.96 30.16
C ALA A 57 -6.07 4.13 29.59
N TRP A 58 -6.46 4.38 28.34
CA TRP A 58 -7.45 3.56 27.64
C TRP A 58 -6.95 2.13 27.41
N ALA A 59 -5.73 1.97 26.89
CA ALA A 59 -5.13 0.66 26.64
C ALA A 59 -5.07 -0.19 27.93
N ASP A 60 -4.61 0.40 29.03
CA ASP A 60 -4.57 -0.24 30.35
C ASP A 60 -5.97 -0.58 30.89
N SER A 61 -6.97 0.26 30.59
CA SER A 61 -8.36 -0.02 30.98
C SER A 61 -8.90 -1.25 30.27
N VAL A 62 -8.66 -1.37 28.96
CA VAL A 62 -9.09 -2.52 28.15
C VAL A 62 -8.30 -3.76 28.54
N LEU A 63 -6.97 -3.67 28.67
CA LEU A 63 -6.12 -4.82 28.98
C LEU A 63 -6.48 -5.47 30.32
N ARG A 64 -6.93 -4.69 31.31
CA ARG A 64 -7.39 -5.19 32.61
C ARG A 64 -8.68 -5.99 32.53
N THR A 65 -9.53 -5.77 31.53
CA THR A 65 -10.79 -6.52 31.37
C THR A 65 -10.62 -7.83 30.60
N LEU A 66 -9.48 -8.03 29.93
CA LEU A 66 -9.26 -9.21 29.09
C LEU A 66 -8.86 -10.44 29.91
N SER A 67 -9.48 -11.57 29.58
CA SER A 67 -8.99 -12.88 29.99
C SER A 67 -7.59 -13.13 29.41
N LEU A 68 -6.82 -14.07 29.97
CA LEU A 68 -5.52 -14.45 29.40
C LEU A 68 -5.65 -14.94 27.95
N ARG A 69 -6.73 -15.66 27.66
CA ARG A 69 -7.04 -16.16 26.31
C ARG A 69 -7.31 -15.01 25.34
N ASP A 70 -8.03 -13.98 25.76
CA ASP A 70 -8.27 -12.80 24.91
C ASP A 70 -7.01 -11.96 24.72
N LYS A 71 -6.16 -11.84 25.74
CA LYS A 71 -4.83 -11.22 25.58
C LYS A 71 -3.99 -11.94 24.53
N ALA A 72 -3.99 -13.26 24.53
CA ALA A 72 -3.32 -14.04 23.50
C ALA A 72 -3.98 -13.85 22.12
N ALA A 73 -5.32 -13.81 22.04
CA ALA A 73 -6.02 -13.57 20.79
C ALA A 73 -5.74 -12.19 20.19
N GLN A 74 -5.49 -11.17 21.01
CA GLN A 74 -5.08 -9.83 20.55
C GLN A 74 -3.71 -9.84 19.83
N MET A 75 -2.92 -10.90 19.98
CA MET A 75 -1.63 -11.09 19.29
C MET A 75 -1.75 -11.90 17.99
N VAL A 76 -2.94 -12.35 17.62
CA VAL A 76 -3.16 -13.22 16.45
C VAL A 76 -3.81 -12.44 15.30
N TRP A 77 -3.18 -12.51 14.13
CA TRP A 77 -3.52 -11.72 12.95
C TRP A 77 -3.59 -12.63 11.72
N PRO A 78 -4.76 -13.17 11.37
CA PRO A 78 -4.91 -13.99 10.18
C PRO A 78 -4.76 -13.15 8.91
N TRP A 79 -4.25 -13.81 7.87
CA TRP A 79 -4.24 -13.28 6.51
C TRP A 79 -5.59 -13.51 5.85
N VAL A 80 -6.13 -12.47 5.21
CA VAL A 80 -7.47 -12.45 4.59
C VAL A 80 -7.40 -11.74 3.24
N LEU A 81 -8.07 -12.29 2.23
CA LEU A 81 -8.22 -11.63 0.93
C LEU A 81 -9.16 -10.42 1.02
N GLY A 82 -8.85 -9.39 0.25
CA GLY A 82 -9.62 -8.15 0.15
C GLY A 82 -10.74 -8.20 -0.89
N ASP A 83 -10.84 -9.27 -1.66
CA ASP A 83 -11.87 -9.54 -2.67
C ASP A 83 -13.29 -9.50 -2.11
N TYR A 84 -14.29 -9.30 -2.97
CA TYR A 84 -15.67 -9.44 -2.54
C TYR A 84 -15.99 -10.88 -2.10
N THR A 85 -16.59 -11.01 -0.92
CA THR A 85 -17.21 -12.24 -0.44
C THR A 85 -18.58 -11.89 0.12
N ALA A 86 -19.61 -12.64 -0.27
CA ALA A 86 -20.95 -12.47 0.30
C ALA A 86 -20.94 -12.77 1.81
N TYR A 87 -21.87 -12.18 2.57
CA TYR A 87 -21.89 -12.35 4.03
C TYR A 87 -22.21 -13.77 4.49
N ASP A 88 -22.88 -14.57 3.66
CA ASP A 88 -23.18 -15.98 3.89
C ASP A 88 -22.12 -16.93 3.31
N ASP A 89 -21.09 -16.39 2.64
CA ASP A 89 -19.96 -17.18 2.16
C ASP A 89 -19.22 -17.83 3.34
N PRO A 90 -18.91 -19.15 3.28
CA PRO A 90 -18.21 -19.85 4.36
C PRO A 90 -16.85 -19.22 4.73
N ALA A 91 -16.12 -18.66 3.76
CA ALA A 91 -14.85 -18.00 4.00
C ALA A 91 -15.04 -16.68 4.76
N TYR A 92 -16.05 -15.89 4.41
CA TYR A 92 -16.40 -14.67 5.17
C TYR A 92 -16.84 -15.02 6.59
N ARG A 93 -17.77 -15.97 6.74
CA ARG A 93 -18.28 -16.42 8.05
C ARG A 93 -17.18 -16.91 8.96
N ARG A 94 -16.18 -17.61 8.41
CA ARG A 94 -15.01 -18.04 9.18
C ARG A 94 -14.26 -16.85 9.78
N VAL A 95 -13.97 -15.81 8.99
CA VAL A 95 -13.27 -14.61 9.47
C VAL A 95 -14.14 -13.85 10.48
N GLU A 96 -15.43 -13.70 10.19
CA GLU A 96 -16.39 -13.07 11.10
C GLU A 96 -16.44 -13.77 12.46
N THR A 97 -16.51 -15.11 12.50
CA THR A 97 -16.45 -15.90 13.74
C THR A 97 -15.14 -15.69 14.48
N LEU A 98 -14.00 -15.65 13.79
CA LEU A 98 -12.72 -15.38 14.44
C LEU A 98 -12.69 -13.99 15.09
N VAL A 99 -13.21 -12.96 14.41
CA VAL A 99 -13.29 -11.61 14.97
C VAL A 99 -14.24 -11.56 16.16
N ARG A 100 -15.47 -12.02 15.96
CA ARG A 100 -16.58 -11.86 16.91
C ARG A 100 -16.45 -12.76 18.13
N GLU A 101 -16.09 -14.02 17.93
CA GLU A 101 -16.11 -15.05 18.99
C GLU A 101 -14.70 -15.36 19.49
N GLN A 102 -13.69 -15.24 18.62
CA GLN A 102 -12.30 -15.47 19.01
C GLN A 102 -11.55 -14.18 19.37
N HIS A 103 -12.18 -13.00 19.31
CA HIS A 103 -11.63 -11.71 19.77
C HIS A 103 -10.21 -11.44 19.25
N LEU A 104 -9.99 -11.64 17.95
CA LEU A 104 -8.69 -11.34 17.33
C LEU A 104 -8.32 -9.86 17.48
N GLY A 105 -7.02 -9.58 17.58
CA GLY A 105 -6.52 -8.21 17.70
C GLY A 105 -6.34 -7.51 16.36
N GLY A 106 -6.21 -8.26 15.27
CA GLY A 106 -6.05 -7.67 13.96
C GLY A 106 -6.19 -8.63 12.80
N ILE A 107 -6.06 -8.09 11.59
CA ILE A 107 -6.15 -8.82 10.32
C ILE A 107 -5.07 -8.29 9.38
N ILE A 108 -4.46 -9.19 8.62
CA ILE A 108 -3.59 -8.84 7.50
C ILE A 108 -4.43 -8.92 6.23
N ILE A 109 -4.74 -7.77 5.63
CA ILE A 109 -5.53 -7.70 4.40
C ILE A 109 -4.61 -7.83 3.18
N SER A 110 -5.08 -8.60 2.20
CA SER A 110 -4.38 -8.87 0.94
C SER A 110 -5.16 -8.32 -0.25
N VAL A 111 -5.00 -8.94 -1.41
CA VAL A 111 -5.45 -8.44 -2.71
C VAL A 111 -6.98 -8.29 -2.78
N GLY A 112 -7.43 -7.16 -3.30
CA GLY A 112 -8.83 -6.83 -3.61
C GLY A 112 -8.95 -5.43 -4.21
N SER A 113 -10.12 -5.04 -4.68
CA SER A 113 -10.33 -3.64 -5.08
C SER A 113 -10.46 -2.72 -3.86
N PRO A 114 -10.16 -1.42 -3.99
CA PRO A 114 -10.33 -0.43 -2.92
C PRO A 114 -11.69 -0.53 -2.20
N SER A 115 -12.78 -0.59 -2.96
CA SER A 115 -14.14 -0.62 -2.41
C SER A 115 -14.45 -1.93 -1.69
N GLU A 116 -13.98 -3.07 -2.21
CA GLU A 116 -14.19 -4.38 -1.56
C GLU A 116 -13.45 -4.45 -0.23
N ILE A 117 -12.18 -3.99 -0.20
CA ILE A 117 -11.37 -3.92 1.02
C ILE A 117 -12.08 -3.06 2.06
N ALA A 118 -12.48 -1.83 1.70
CA ALA A 118 -13.12 -0.90 2.63
C ALA A 118 -14.44 -1.47 3.17
N ASN A 119 -15.27 -2.06 2.31
CA ASN A 119 -16.55 -2.65 2.71
C ASN A 119 -16.35 -3.84 3.64
N LYS A 120 -15.41 -4.75 3.33
CA LYS A 120 -15.10 -5.91 4.16
C LYS A 120 -14.59 -5.48 5.53
N LEU A 121 -13.64 -4.54 5.58
CA LEU A 121 -13.09 -4.05 6.84
C LEU A 121 -14.15 -3.32 7.68
N ASN A 122 -15.00 -2.51 7.07
CA ASN A 122 -16.13 -1.87 7.77
C ASN A 122 -17.13 -2.90 8.34
N ALA A 123 -17.35 -4.02 7.65
CA ALA A 123 -18.19 -5.10 8.17
C ALA A 123 -17.56 -5.83 9.35
N LEU A 124 -16.27 -6.14 9.26
CA LEU A 124 -15.53 -6.81 10.34
C LEU A 124 -15.36 -5.92 11.58
N GLN A 125 -15.11 -4.62 11.40
CA GLN A 125 -15.03 -3.68 12.52
C GLN A 125 -16.36 -3.58 13.29
N ARG A 126 -17.51 -3.66 12.61
CA ARG A 126 -18.85 -3.60 13.25
C ARG A 126 -19.14 -4.77 14.18
N VAL A 127 -18.53 -5.93 13.94
CA VAL A 127 -18.72 -7.14 14.76
C VAL A 127 -17.59 -7.34 15.77
N SER A 128 -16.56 -6.49 15.74
CA SER A 128 -15.41 -6.61 16.63
C SER A 128 -15.67 -5.92 17.98
N PRO A 129 -15.57 -6.63 19.12
CA PRO A 129 -15.72 -6.01 20.43
C PRO A 129 -14.62 -4.99 20.76
N ILE A 130 -13.42 -5.23 20.24
CA ILE A 130 -12.26 -4.34 20.35
C ILE A 130 -11.85 -3.98 18.92
N PRO A 131 -11.65 -2.69 18.58
CA PRO A 131 -11.30 -2.30 17.21
C PRO A 131 -10.11 -3.07 16.68
N LEU A 132 -10.27 -3.68 15.50
CA LEU A 132 -9.21 -4.46 14.85
C LEU A 132 -8.11 -3.53 14.37
N LEU A 133 -6.86 -3.90 14.59
CA LEU A 133 -5.73 -3.32 13.87
C LEU A 133 -5.59 -4.03 12.52
N VAL A 134 -5.36 -3.27 11.45
CA VAL A 134 -5.36 -3.80 10.08
C VAL A 134 -4.01 -3.53 9.44
N GLY A 135 -3.32 -4.59 9.02
CA GLY A 135 -2.04 -4.52 8.33
C GLY A 135 -2.13 -4.95 6.88
N ALA A 136 -1.22 -4.47 6.03
CA ALA A 136 -1.06 -4.93 4.66
C ALA A 136 0.38 -4.69 4.16
N ASP A 137 0.86 -5.53 3.25
CA ASP A 137 2.09 -5.21 2.51
C ASP A 137 1.81 -4.10 1.49
N LEU A 138 2.27 -2.88 1.76
CA LEU A 138 2.07 -1.73 0.88
C LEU A 138 3.40 -1.23 0.30
N GLU A 139 4.25 -2.17 -0.15
CA GLU A 139 5.64 -1.92 -0.54
C GLU A 139 5.80 -1.00 -1.75
N THR A 140 4.81 -0.95 -2.63
CA THR A 140 4.79 -0.11 -3.85
C THR A 140 3.57 0.81 -3.87
N GLY A 141 3.14 1.28 -2.70
CA GLY A 141 1.88 1.98 -2.52
C GLY A 141 0.72 1.07 -2.15
N ALA A 142 -0.45 1.65 -1.91
CA ALA A 142 -1.65 0.88 -1.59
C ALA A 142 -2.05 -0.08 -2.73
N ALA A 143 -1.70 0.25 -3.99
CA ALA A 143 -1.91 -0.62 -5.15
C ALA A 143 -1.08 -1.92 -5.15
N PHE A 144 -0.18 -2.13 -4.18
CA PHE A 144 0.42 -3.45 -4.00
C PHE A 144 -0.63 -4.50 -3.64
N ARG A 145 -1.70 -4.09 -2.94
CA ARG A 145 -2.85 -4.95 -2.58
C ARG A 145 -4.18 -4.45 -3.13
N ALA A 146 -4.40 -3.14 -3.18
CA ALA A 146 -5.66 -2.51 -3.53
C ALA A 146 -5.74 -2.12 -5.03
N ARG A 147 -5.67 -3.10 -5.94
CA ARG A 147 -5.77 -2.84 -7.39
C ARG A 147 -7.21 -2.96 -7.89
N GLY A 148 -7.53 -2.17 -8.91
CA GLY A 148 -8.76 -2.34 -9.67
C GLY A 148 -8.80 -3.64 -10.46
N GLY A 149 -9.98 -3.97 -10.95
CA GLY A 149 -10.17 -4.98 -11.97
C GLY A 149 -9.92 -4.42 -13.38
N TYR A 150 -9.98 -5.30 -14.37
CA TYR A 150 -10.05 -4.92 -15.78
C TYR A 150 -11.39 -5.37 -16.35
N PHE A 151 -12.05 -4.49 -17.11
CA PHE A 151 -13.20 -4.90 -17.92
C PHE A 151 -12.71 -5.62 -19.18
N THR A 152 -12.99 -6.92 -19.26
CA THR A 152 -12.74 -7.75 -20.45
C THR A 152 -13.93 -7.72 -21.40
N PRO A 153 -13.73 -7.76 -22.74
CA PRO A 153 -12.48 -8.05 -23.44
C PRO A 153 -11.60 -6.82 -23.74
N ASN A 154 -12.08 -5.61 -23.49
CA ASN A 154 -11.41 -4.38 -23.95
C ASN A 154 -10.24 -3.93 -23.05
N ALA A 155 -9.95 -4.66 -21.96
CA ALA A 155 -8.90 -4.37 -20.99
C ALA A 155 -8.97 -2.95 -20.41
N ILE A 156 -10.18 -2.43 -20.17
CA ILE A 156 -10.35 -1.11 -19.54
C ILE A 156 -10.01 -1.25 -18.06
N ASP A 157 -8.97 -0.54 -17.60
CA ASP A 157 -8.61 -0.45 -16.20
C ASP A 157 -9.74 0.22 -15.42
N LEU A 158 -10.28 -0.47 -14.42
CA LEU A 158 -11.36 0.03 -13.57
C LEU A 158 -10.87 0.95 -12.45
N GLY A 159 -9.57 1.21 -12.40
CA GLY A 159 -8.93 2.09 -11.43
C GLY A 159 -8.73 1.41 -10.08
N GLY A 160 -7.66 1.78 -9.40
CA GLY A 160 -7.32 1.31 -8.06
C GLY A 160 -6.56 2.38 -7.29
N ALA A 161 -5.90 1.95 -6.22
CA ALA A 161 -4.93 2.80 -5.55
C ALA A 161 -3.74 3.17 -6.47
N THR A 162 -2.91 4.12 -6.03
CA THR A 162 -1.72 4.56 -6.77
C THR A 162 -0.63 3.50 -6.73
N ALA A 163 -0.13 3.12 -7.92
CA ALA A 163 1.00 2.21 -8.06
C ALA A 163 2.32 2.99 -8.25
N PHE A 164 3.28 2.71 -7.38
CA PHE A 164 4.65 3.21 -7.51
C PHE A 164 5.58 2.14 -8.11
N PRO A 165 6.76 2.53 -8.63
CA PRO A 165 7.85 1.60 -8.82
C PRO A 165 8.18 0.84 -7.52
N TYR A 166 8.82 -0.31 -7.65
CA TYR A 166 9.48 -0.94 -6.51
C TYR A 166 10.55 -0.01 -5.92
N GLN A 167 10.91 -0.24 -4.65
CA GLN A 167 11.80 0.65 -3.90
C GLN A 167 13.17 0.82 -4.58
N MET A 168 13.68 -0.16 -5.33
CA MET A 168 14.92 0.00 -6.11
C MET A 168 14.80 1.11 -7.16
N GLY A 169 13.63 1.25 -7.81
CA GLY A 169 13.38 2.33 -8.77
C GLY A 169 13.37 3.71 -8.10
N ILE A 170 12.81 3.79 -6.89
CA ILE A 170 12.84 5.02 -6.08
C ILE A 170 14.27 5.29 -5.57
N GLY A 171 14.98 4.25 -5.14
CA GLY A 171 16.37 4.27 -4.68
C GLY A 171 17.35 4.76 -5.75
N ALA A 172 17.12 4.37 -7.01
CA ALA A 172 17.93 4.80 -8.14
C ALA A 172 17.89 6.33 -8.36
N ALA A 173 16.80 7.00 -7.98
CA ALA A 173 16.70 8.46 -8.05
C ALA A 173 17.54 9.17 -6.97
N ARG A 174 17.91 8.47 -5.88
CA ARG A 174 18.67 9.02 -4.73
C ARG A 174 18.05 10.28 -4.12
N ASP A 175 16.74 10.42 -4.24
CA ASP A 175 15.98 11.55 -3.71
C ASP A 175 15.00 11.09 -2.63
N THR A 176 15.34 11.40 -1.39
CA THR A 176 14.52 11.07 -0.22
C THR A 176 13.14 11.74 -0.24
N SER A 177 12.97 12.83 -0.99
CA SER A 177 11.67 13.49 -1.14
C SER A 177 10.67 12.58 -1.86
N LEU A 178 11.13 11.78 -2.83
CA LEU A 178 10.29 10.82 -3.55
C LEU A 178 9.85 9.66 -2.66
N ALA A 179 10.77 9.13 -1.83
CA ALA A 179 10.43 8.11 -0.83
C ALA A 179 9.43 8.65 0.20
N TYR A 180 9.60 9.89 0.66
CA TYR A 180 8.62 10.53 1.54
C TYR A 180 7.25 10.68 0.89
N GLN A 181 7.18 11.16 -0.37
CA GLN A 181 5.90 11.34 -1.08
C GLN A 181 5.20 10.00 -1.33
N MET A 182 5.95 8.95 -1.67
CA MET A 182 5.42 7.60 -1.77
C MET A 182 4.79 7.16 -0.45
N GLY A 183 5.48 7.38 0.68
CA GLY A 183 4.96 7.03 2.01
C GLY A 183 3.70 7.81 2.36
N ARG A 184 3.68 9.11 2.05
CA ARG A 184 2.51 9.98 2.25
C ARG A 184 1.29 9.47 1.48
N ILE A 185 1.44 9.21 0.18
CA ILE A 185 0.32 8.76 -0.67
C ILE A 185 -0.14 7.37 -0.22
N THR A 186 0.80 6.47 0.08
CA THR A 186 0.51 5.14 0.65
C THR A 186 -0.35 5.24 1.91
N ALA A 187 0.00 6.17 2.80
CA ALA A 187 -0.74 6.36 4.04
C ALA A 187 -2.13 6.93 3.82
N LEU A 188 -2.26 7.98 2.99
CA LEU A 188 -3.55 8.58 2.68
C LEU A 188 -4.52 7.56 2.08
N GLU A 189 -4.06 6.80 1.08
CA GLU A 189 -4.88 5.75 0.46
C GLU A 189 -5.15 4.59 1.43
N GLY A 190 -4.12 4.08 2.12
CA GLY A 190 -4.29 2.98 3.08
C GLY A 190 -5.28 3.32 4.20
N ARG A 191 -5.22 4.54 4.76
CA ARG A 191 -6.20 5.02 5.76
C ARG A 191 -7.60 5.11 5.18
N ALA A 192 -7.76 5.58 3.94
CA ALA A 192 -9.06 5.63 3.29
C ALA A 192 -9.70 4.24 3.12
N LEU A 193 -8.88 3.18 3.03
CA LEU A 193 -9.33 1.79 2.99
C LEU A 193 -9.57 1.17 4.37
N GLY A 194 -9.22 1.85 5.46
CA GLY A 194 -9.29 1.29 6.82
C GLY A 194 -8.05 0.49 7.24
N ILE A 195 -6.94 0.59 6.50
CA ILE A 195 -5.67 -0.05 6.83
C ILE A 195 -4.89 0.87 7.79
N HIS A 196 -4.32 0.30 8.85
CA HIS A 196 -3.62 1.04 9.92
C HIS A 196 -2.10 0.90 9.82
N MET A 197 -1.62 -0.28 9.42
CA MET A 197 -0.20 -0.61 9.37
C MET A 197 0.22 -0.96 7.94
N ALA A 198 1.28 -0.31 7.48
CA ALA A 198 1.97 -0.67 6.25
C ALA A 198 3.17 -1.56 6.62
N PHE A 199 3.22 -2.77 6.06
CA PHE A 199 4.41 -3.60 6.09
C PHE A 199 5.44 -3.13 5.07
N ALA A 200 5.92 -1.90 5.29
CA ALA A 200 6.93 -1.17 4.52
C ALA A 200 7.58 -0.12 5.43
N PRO A 201 8.85 0.28 5.19
CA PRO A 201 9.74 -0.07 4.07
C PRO A 201 10.35 -1.47 4.14
N VAL A 202 10.91 -1.90 3.01
CA VAL A 202 11.86 -3.02 2.96
C VAL A 202 13.25 -2.43 3.23
N LEU A 203 13.81 -2.73 4.38
CA LEU A 203 15.09 -2.26 4.90
C LEU A 203 16.25 -3.23 4.63
N ASP A 204 15.98 -4.31 3.91
CA ASP A 204 17.01 -5.25 3.49
C ASP A 204 18.01 -4.60 2.53
N VAL A 205 19.30 -4.86 2.72
CA VAL A 205 20.36 -4.40 1.82
C VAL A 205 20.60 -5.48 0.77
N ASN A 206 20.14 -5.27 -0.47
CA ASN A 206 20.19 -6.29 -1.52
C ASN A 206 21.59 -6.39 -2.15
N ASN A 207 22.57 -6.82 -1.36
CA ASN A 207 23.99 -6.96 -1.71
C ASN A 207 24.36 -8.35 -2.26
N ASN A 208 23.42 -9.29 -2.27
CA ASN A 208 23.55 -10.58 -2.95
C ASN A 208 22.69 -10.60 -4.23
N ALA A 209 23.33 -10.65 -5.39
CA ALA A 209 22.65 -10.68 -6.68
C ALA A 209 21.84 -11.97 -6.92
N ALA A 210 22.14 -13.05 -6.18
CA ALA A 210 21.41 -14.31 -6.25
C ALA A 210 20.13 -14.32 -5.39
N ASN A 211 19.86 -13.25 -4.62
CA ASN A 211 18.70 -13.18 -3.75
C ASN A 211 17.38 -13.28 -4.54
N PRO A 212 16.57 -14.34 -4.33
CA PRO A 212 15.36 -14.57 -5.12
C PRO A 212 14.12 -13.84 -4.57
N VAL A 213 14.20 -13.23 -3.39
CA VAL A 213 13.05 -12.71 -2.63
C VAL A 213 13.04 -11.19 -2.52
N ILE A 214 14.19 -10.56 -2.28
CA ILE A 214 14.31 -9.12 -2.06
C ILE A 214 14.45 -8.40 -3.39
N ALA A 215 15.56 -8.58 -4.10
CA ALA A 215 15.80 -8.01 -5.42
C ALA A 215 15.33 -6.54 -5.52
N LEU A 216 14.39 -6.25 -6.43
CA LEU A 216 13.84 -4.92 -6.70
C LEU A 216 13.11 -4.29 -5.50
N ARG A 217 12.69 -5.09 -4.49
CA ARG A 217 11.94 -4.64 -3.32
C ARG A 217 12.77 -3.81 -2.37
N SER A 218 14.09 -3.93 -2.38
CA SER A 218 15.01 -3.08 -1.60
C SER A 218 15.29 -1.77 -2.33
N PHE A 219 15.59 -0.70 -1.60
CA PHE A 219 16.12 0.54 -2.17
C PHE A 219 17.49 0.39 -2.83
N GLY A 220 18.23 -0.69 -2.57
CA GLY A 220 19.49 -1.00 -3.23
C GLY A 220 20.47 -1.83 -2.39
N GLU A 221 21.71 -1.87 -2.83
CA GLU A 221 22.79 -2.67 -2.22
C GLU A 221 23.63 -1.91 -1.19
N ASN A 222 23.41 -0.60 -1.02
CA ASN A 222 24.17 0.24 -0.11
C ASN A 222 23.39 0.52 1.18
N ALA A 223 23.92 0.11 2.33
CA ALA A 223 23.26 0.25 3.63
C ALA A 223 22.89 1.69 4.00
N HIS A 224 23.74 2.68 3.67
CA HIS A 224 23.44 4.09 3.93
C HIS A 224 22.27 4.60 3.07
N LEU A 225 22.26 4.25 1.77
CA LEU A 225 21.14 4.58 0.88
C LEU A 225 19.83 3.94 1.36
N VAL A 226 19.84 2.64 1.67
CA VAL A 226 18.66 1.93 2.17
C VAL A 226 18.14 2.56 3.47
N GLY A 227 19.03 2.89 4.40
CA GLY A 227 18.65 3.55 5.65
C GLY A 227 18.05 4.94 5.46
N THR A 228 18.66 5.77 4.61
CA THR A 228 18.18 7.16 4.38
C THR A 228 16.86 7.20 3.61
N MET A 229 16.71 6.37 2.57
CA MET A 229 15.46 6.24 1.81
C MET A 229 14.35 5.58 2.64
N GLY A 230 14.69 4.53 3.38
CA GLY A 230 13.77 3.86 4.30
C GLY A 230 13.25 4.79 5.39
N ALA A 231 14.13 5.57 6.02
CA ALA A 231 13.72 6.58 7.01
C ALA A 231 12.79 7.65 6.42
N ALA A 232 12.99 8.04 5.15
CA ALA A 232 12.09 8.98 4.49
C ALA A 232 10.70 8.38 4.21
N LEU A 233 10.64 7.11 3.78
CA LEU A 233 9.36 6.39 3.61
C LEU A 233 8.64 6.25 4.96
N VAL A 234 9.36 5.91 6.04
CA VAL A 234 8.82 5.83 7.41
C VAL A 234 8.16 7.13 7.82
N ARG A 235 8.84 8.27 7.66
CA ARG A 235 8.26 9.59 7.95
C ARG A 235 7.02 9.86 7.12
N GLY A 236 7.08 9.61 5.81
CA GLY A 236 5.93 9.78 4.91
C GLY A 236 4.71 8.98 5.36
N ILE A 237 4.89 7.73 5.79
CA ILE A 237 3.81 6.89 6.29
C ILE A 237 3.26 7.40 7.62
N GLN A 238 4.14 7.68 8.59
CA GLN A 238 3.76 7.94 9.97
C GLN A 238 3.19 9.35 10.20
N GLU A 239 3.72 10.35 9.50
CA GLU A 239 3.21 11.72 9.56
C GLU A 239 1.81 11.84 8.90
N ASN A 240 1.39 10.82 8.16
CA ASN A 240 0.11 10.79 7.44
C ASN A 240 -0.85 9.71 7.98
N GLY A 241 -0.65 9.30 9.23
CA GLY A 241 -1.66 8.58 10.01
C GLY A 241 -1.60 7.06 9.96
N MET A 242 -0.57 6.46 9.35
CA MET A 242 -0.34 5.01 9.37
C MET A 242 0.88 4.63 10.23
N ILE A 243 1.01 3.36 10.54
CA ILE A 243 2.19 2.79 11.20
C ILE A 243 3.08 2.17 10.12
N ALA A 244 4.35 2.58 10.06
CA ALA A 244 5.35 1.94 9.21
C ALA A 244 5.96 0.73 9.94
N THR A 245 6.23 -0.35 9.20
CA THR A 245 6.84 -1.58 9.73
C THR A 245 8.03 -1.95 8.86
N GLY A 246 9.24 -1.81 9.40
CA GLY A 246 10.48 -2.05 8.69
C GLY A 246 10.78 -3.54 8.64
N LYS A 247 11.06 -4.08 7.46
CA LYS A 247 11.27 -5.53 7.26
C LYS A 247 12.48 -5.84 6.36
N HIS A 248 13.07 -7.01 6.41
CA HIS A 248 12.75 -8.15 7.28
C HIS A 248 13.89 -8.31 8.29
N PHE A 249 13.67 -7.97 9.56
CA PHE A 249 14.73 -8.02 10.56
C PHE A 249 15.25 -9.46 10.75
N PRO A 250 16.57 -9.69 10.91
CA PRO A 250 17.67 -8.71 11.02
C PRO A 250 18.28 -8.30 9.67
N GLY A 251 17.64 -8.60 8.55
CA GLY A 251 18.10 -8.37 7.19
C GLY A 251 18.05 -9.66 6.38
N HIS A 252 17.36 -9.63 5.25
CA HIS A 252 17.20 -10.76 4.32
C HIS A 252 17.99 -10.58 3.02
N GLY A 253 18.63 -9.41 2.85
CA GLY A 253 19.24 -9.01 1.58
C GLY A 253 20.44 -9.85 1.12
N ASP A 254 21.22 -10.43 2.06
CA ASP A 254 22.35 -11.32 1.78
C ASP A 254 22.00 -12.80 1.94
N THR A 255 20.86 -13.20 1.38
CA THR A 255 20.44 -14.61 1.31
C THR A 255 20.24 -15.02 -0.14
N ASP A 256 20.50 -16.29 -0.43
CA ASP A 256 20.22 -16.96 -1.72
C ASP A 256 19.09 -17.99 -1.61
N GLN A 257 18.51 -18.15 -0.41
CA GLN A 257 17.33 -18.98 -0.17
C GLN A 257 16.03 -18.18 -0.24
N ASN A 258 14.95 -18.85 -0.66
CA ASN A 258 13.61 -18.30 -0.50
C ASN A 258 13.00 -18.74 0.84
N SER A 259 12.81 -17.80 1.78
CA SER A 259 12.24 -18.10 3.10
C SER A 259 10.78 -18.57 3.08
N HIS A 260 10.10 -18.46 1.95
CA HIS A 260 8.77 -19.07 1.75
C HIS A 260 8.84 -20.59 1.57
N LEU A 261 10.01 -21.12 1.21
CA LEU A 261 10.23 -22.52 0.85
C LEU A 261 11.17 -23.25 1.82
N GLU A 262 12.13 -22.53 2.39
CA GLU A 262 13.15 -23.10 3.28
C GLU A 262 13.67 -22.09 4.31
N LEU A 263 14.54 -22.51 5.22
CA LEU A 263 15.12 -21.59 6.21
C LEU A 263 16.27 -20.78 5.58
N ALA A 264 16.03 -19.50 5.32
CA ALA A 264 17.06 -18.58 4.85
C ALA A 264 18.09 -18.26 5.95
N ARG A 265 19.37 -18.11 5.55
CA ARG A 265 20.48 -17.85 6.47
C ARG A 265 21.39 -16.75 5.94
N VAL A 266 21.72 -15.80 6.80
CA VAL A 266 22.79 -14.83 6.55
C VAL A 266 24.03 -15.30 7.29
N ASN A 267 25.02 -15.82 6.56
CA ASN A 267 26.26 -16.34 7.12
C ASN A 267 27.31 -15.24 7.31
N ALA A 268 26.97 -14.22 8.10
CA ALA A 268 27.82 -13.06 8.35
C ALA A 268 28.29 -13.00 9.81
N SER A 269 29.45 -12.37 10.04
CA SER A 269 29.90 -12.07 11.40
C SER A 269 28.99 -11.02 12.05
N ARG A 270 28.97 -10.97 13.39
CA ARG A 270 28.21 -9.94 14.11
C ARG A 270 28.61 -8.52 13.69
N ALA A 271 29.90 -8.26 13.50
CA ALA A 271 30.39 -6.95 13.04
C ALA A 271 29.91 -6.60 11.64
N ARG A 272 29.76 -7.58 10.74
CA ARG A 272 29.16 -7.38 9.42
C ARG A 272 27.67 -7.04 9.55
N LEU A 273 26.92 -7.84 10.31
CA LEU A 273 25.49 -7.58 10.60
C LEU A 273 25.30 -6.17 11.16
N ASP A 274 26.13 -5.76 12.11
CA ASP A 274 26.05 -4.44 12.70
C ASP A 274 26.33 -3.33 11.69
N THR A 275 27.22 -3.51 10.72
CA THR A 275 27.61 -2.42 9.80
C THR A 275 26.78 -2.36 8.51
N VAL A 276 26.14 -3.46 8.10
CA VAL A 276 25.39 -3.55 6.85
C VAL A 276 23.91 -3.85 7.07
N GLU A 277 23.55 -5.04 7.55
CA GLU A 277 22.16 -5.48 7.60
C GLU A 277 21.33 -4.72 8.65
N LEU A 278 21.91 -4.45 9.83
CA LEU A 278 21.24 -3.74 10.93
C LEU A 278 21.29 -2.21 10.81
N ALA A 279 22.17 -1.68 9.96
CA ALA A 279 22.36 -0.24 9.83
C ALA A 279 21.09 0.49 9.34
N PRO A 280 20.37 0.03 8.30
CA PRO A 280 19.11 0.64 7.88
C PRO A 280 18.03 0.61 8.96
N PHE A 281 17.92 -0.48 9.72
CA PHE A 281 16.96 -0.59 10.83
C PHE A 281 17.24 0.44 11.91
N ARG A 282 18.50 0.63 12.31
CA ARG A 282 18.86 1.67 13.29
C ARG A 282 18.50 3.07 12.79
N THR A 283 18.81 3.38 11.52
CA THR A 283 18.45 4.67 10.92
C THR A 283 16.92 4.88 10.90
N ALA A 284 16.15 3.85 10.56
CA ALA A 284 14.69 3.92 10.55
C ALA A 284 14.10 4.07 11.96
N ILE A 285 14.63 3.33 12.96
CA ILE A 285 14.23 3.44 14.37
C ILE A 285 14.52 4.85 14.89
N GLN A 286 15.69 5.43 14.59
CA GLN A 286 16.02 6.81 14.94
C GLN A 286 15.09 7.84 14.28
N ALA A 287 14.56 7.53 13.09
CA ALA A 287 13.53 8.32 12.43
C ALA A 287 12.11 8.07 12.97
N GLY A 288 11.97 7.26 14.01
CA GLY A 288 10.71 7.02 14.71
C GLY A 288 9.91 5.81 14.21
N LEU A 289 10.52 4.86 13.48
CA LEU A 289 9.87 3.62 13.05
C LEU A 289 9.16 2.93 14.23
N ARG A 290 7.87 2.64 14.06
CA ARG A 290 7.00 2.07 15.12
C ARG A 290 6.84 0.54 15.07
N GLY A 291 7.11 -0.10 13.94
CA GLY A 291 7.03 -1.56 13.78
C GLY A 291 8.28 -2.16 13.15
N VAL A 292 8.64 -3.38 13.59
CA VAL A 292 9.69 -4.23 13.01
C VAL A 292 9.15 -5.66 12.93
#